data_AF-A0A2N3CFC5-F1
#
_entry.id   AF-A0A2N3CFC5-F1
#
_cell.length_a   1.000
_cell.length_b   1.000
_cell.length_c   1.000
_cell.angle_alpha   90.00
_cell.angle_beta   90.00
_cell.angle_gamma   90.00
#
_symmetry.space_group_name_H-M   'P 1'
#
loop_
_entity.id
_entity.type
_entity.pdbx_description
1 polymer ?
#
loop_
_entity_poly.entity_id
_entity_poly.type
_entity_poly.pdbx_seq_one_letter_code
_entity_poly.pdbx_strand_id
1 'polypeptide(L)'
;MYNVLEKFRALEAARTGETLEGPEKQIWQDGQIGRLKELHDEIDAAVAAAYGWPADLSEEDILSRLVALNRERALEEAAGRVRWLRPEYQNPAGGEVAATTKDADLSGEAAQSAALPDWPKSLPERIAAVRAALEEMGEASARQIAARYRGTGEKGVTPLLESLAALGQAEILEDGRYAA
;
A
#
# COMPACT_ATOMS: atom_id res chain seq x y z
N MET A 1 -2.92 25.06 15.70
CA MET A 1 -3.57 24.36 16.83
C MET A 1 -2.74 23.13 17.23
N TYR A 2 -2.69 22.06 16.43
CA TYR A 2 -1.91 20.86 16.76
C TYR A 2 -0.41 21.12 17.04
N ASN A 3 0.27 21.97 16.27
CA ASN A 3 1.68 22.30 16.55
C ASN A 3 1.90 22.92 17.95
N VAL A 4 0.92 23.68 18.46
CA VAL A 4 0.99 24.30 19.80
C VAL A 4 0.70 23.26 20.89
N LEU A 5 -0.20 22.29 20.63
CA LEU A 5 -0.43 21.14 21.51
C LEU A 5 0.81 20.26 21.62
N GLU A 6 1.45 19.93 20.50
CA GLU A 6 2.67 19.12 20.47
C GLU A 6 3.83 19.84 21.18
N LYS A 7 3.97 21.15 20.97
CA LYS A 7 4.94 21.96 21.71
C LYS A 7 4.66 21.91 23.21
N PHE A 8 3.40 22.04 23.63
CA PHE A 8 3.02 21.94 25.04
C PHE A 8 3.37 20.58 25.63
N ARG A 9 3.04 19.48 24.93
CA ARG A 9 3.39 18.10 25.33
C ARG A 9 4.90 17.93 25.49
N ALA A 10 5.69 18.46 24.55
CA ALA A 10 7.15 18.42 24.64
C ALA A 10 7.70 19.19 25.85
N LEU A 11 7.13 20.37 26.17
CA LEU A 11 7.49 21.15 27.36
C LEU A 11 7.13 20.41 28.66
N GLU A 12 5.95 19.78 28.74
CA GLU A 12 5.55 18.95 29.88
C GLU A 12 6.49 17.75 30.06
N ALA A 13 6.82 17.05 28.97
CA ALA A 13 7.71 15.90 28.98
C ALA A 13 9.14 16.27 29.42
N ALA A 14 9.63 17.43 28.98
CA ALA A 14 10.95 17.93 29.33
C ALA A 14 11.06 18.41 30.79
N ARG A 15 9.93 18.61 31.49
CA ARG A 15 9.86 19.11 32.89
C ARG A 15 10.69 20.38 33.12
N THR A 16 10.84 21.23 32.11
CA THR A 16 11.69 22.42 32.14
C THR A 16 11.07 23.58 32.94
N GLY A 17 9.77 23.50 33.27
CA GLY A 17 9.02 24.59 33.90
C GLY A 17 8.69 25.75 32.94
N GLU A 18 9.11 25.63 31.67
CA GLU A 18 8.79 26.58 30.62
C GLU A 18 7.34 26.43 30.17
N THR A 19 6.70 27.55 29.83
CA THR A 19 5.29 27.59 29.40
C THR A 19 5.16 28.23 28.02
N LEU A 20 4.02 28.04 27.36
CA LEU A 20 3.73 28.72 26.10
C LEU A 20 3.71 30.24 26.29
N GLU A 21 4.40 30.96 25.40
CA GLU A 21 4.48 32.43 25.44
C GLU A 21 4.07 33.08 24.12
N GLY A 22 3.76 34.38 24.19
CA GLY A 22 3.50 35.21 23.01
C GLY A 22 2.38 34.68 22.11
N PRO A 23 2.57 34.64 20.77
CA PRO A 23 1.54 34.20 19.82
C PRO A 23 1.02 32.78 20.08
N GLU A 24 1.84 31.88 20.61
CA GLU A 24 1.45 30.50 20.88
C GLU A 24 0.47 30.39 22.03
N LYS A 25 0.66 31.20 23.08
CA LYS A 25 -0.27 31.30 24.21
C LYS A 25 -1.63 31.84 23.76
N GLN A 26 -1.63 32.79 22.82
CA GLN A 26 -2.87 33.31 22.25
C GLN A 26 -3.61 32.23 21.44
N ILE A 27 -2.90 31.50 20.58
CA ILE A 27 -3.45 30.35 19.84
C ILE A 27 -3.99 29.26 20.79
N TRP A 28 -3.32 29.03 21.92
CA TRP A 28 -3.77 28.09 22.94
C TRP A 28 -5.12 28.49 23.54
N GLN A 29 -5.28 29.77 23.89
CA GLN A 29 -6.51 30.30 24.48
C GLN A 29 -7.64 30.36 23.45
N ASP A 30 -7.40 30.99 22.30
CA ASP A 30 -8.40 31.17 21.26
C ASP A 30 -8.87 29.83 20.69
N GLY A 31 -7.95 28.87 20.56
CA GLY A 31 -8.23 27.51 20.10
C GLY A 31 -8.72 26.55 21.20
N GLN A 32 -8.81 26.99 22.46
CA GLN A 32 -9.15 26.15 23.62
C GLN A 32 -8.37 24.82 23.66
N ILE A 33 -7.08 24.89 23.37
CA ILE A 33 -6.27 23.69 23.12
C ILE A 33 -6.16 22.80 24.37
N GLY A 34 -6.23 23.38 25.57
CA GLY A 34 -6.28 22.59 26.81
C GLY A 34 -7.50 21.68 26.89
N ARG A 35 -8.69 22.19 26.52
CA ARG A 35 -9.92 21.37 26.48
C ARG A 35 -9.85 20.31 25.39
N LEU A 36 -9.24 20.63 24.25
CA LEU A 36 -9.02 19.64 23.19
C LEU A 36 -8.11 18.50 23.68
N LYS A 37 -7.02 18.83 24.39
CA LYS A 37 -6.13 17.84 25.00
C LYS A 37 -6.88 16.93 25.97
N GLU A 38 -7.65 17.50 26.90
CA GLU A 38 -8.46 16.73 27.86
C GLU A 38 -9.40 15.75 27.15
N LEU A 39 -10.13 16.22 26.13
CA LEU A 39 -11.02 15.36 25.35
C LEU A 39 -10.28 14.26 24.59
N HIS A 40 -9.10 14.54 24.06
CA HIS A 40 -8.26 13.53 23.42
C HIS A 40 -7.79 12.48 24.43
N ASP A 41 -7.29 12.90 25.58
CA ASP A 41 -6.83 11.99 26.63
C ASP A 41 -8.00 11.11 27.15
N GLU A 42 -9.21 11.67 27.25
CA GLU A 42 -10.43 10.91 27.59
C GLU A 42 -10.79 9.87 26.51
N ILE A 43 -10.70 10.26 25.22
CA ILE A 43 -10.95 9.34 24.09
C ILE A 43 -9.91 8.22 24.08
N ASP A 44 -8.63 8.55 24.22
CA ASP A 44 -7.53 7.58 24.19
C ASP A 44 -7.68 6.57 25.35
N ALA A 45 -8.02 7.04 26.55
CA ALA A 45 -8.30 6.17 27.69
C ALA A 45 -9.53 5.26 27.44
N ALA A 46 -10.61 5.80 26.86
CA ALA A 46 -11.80 5.03 26.53
C ALA A 46 -11.53 3.98 25.45
N VAL A 47 -10.71 4.31 24.44
CA VAL A 47 -10.28 3.38 23.39
C VAL A 47 -9.42 2.28 23.99
N ALA A 48 -8.42 2.61 24.81
CA ALA A 48 -7.59 1.63 25.50
C ALA A 48 -8.46 0.68 26.34
N ALA A 49 -9.41 1.21 27.12
CA ALA A 49 -10.35 0.41 27.89
C ALA A 49 -11.22 -0.51 27.00
N ALA A 50 -11.71 -0.03 25.85
CA ALA A 50 -12.50 -0.83 24.92
C ALA A 50 -11.71 -2.01 24.32
N TYR A 51 -10.41 -1.84 24.09
CA TYR A 51 -9.51 -2.90 23.66
C TYR A 51 -8.92 -3.73 24.82
N GLY A 52 -9.23 -3.38 26.08
CA GLY A 52 -8.67 -4.02 27.27
C GLY A 52 -7.17 -3.76 27.45
N TRP A 53 -6.68 -2.64 26.93
CA TRP A 53 -5.27 -2.24 26.96
C TRP A 53 -4.98 -1.26 28.11
N PRO A 54 -3.75 -1.23 28.64
CA PRO A 54 -3.31 -0.17 29.53
C PRO A 54 -3.40 1.20 28.83
N ALA A 55 -3.78 2.24 29.58
CA ALA A 55 -3.91 3.59 29.04
C ALA A 55 -2.56 4.31 28.84
N ASP A 56 -1.49 3.78 29.43
CA ASP A 56 -0.13 4.33 29.41
C ASP A 56 0.81 3.59 28.44
N LEU A 57 0.24 2.85 27.47
CA LEU A 57 1.04 2.18 26.44
C LEU A 57 1.84 3.19 25.61
N SER A 58 3.06 2.80 25.23
CA SER A 58 3.83 3.55 24.26
C SER A 58 3.21 3.48 22.86
N GLU A 59 3.47 4.47 22.01
CA GLU A 59 3.01 4.46 20.62
C GLU A 59 3.48 3.20 19.87
N GLU A 60 4.71 2.75 20.12
CA GLU A 60 5.27 1.55 19.50
C GLU A 60 4.52 0.28 19.94
N ASP A 61 4.17 0.16 21.22
CA ASP A 61 3.39 -0.96 21.73
C ASP A 61 1.96 -0.97 21.18
N ILE A 62 1.33 0.22 21.07
CA ILE A 62 0.01 0.39 20.45
C ILE A 62 0.05 -0.10 19.00
N LEU A 63 1.04 0.35 18.22
CA LEU A 63 1.21 -0.05 16.83
C LEU A 63 1.43 -1.56 16.71
N SER A 64 2.32 -2.13 17.52
CA SER A 64 2.62 -3.57 17.50
C SER A 64 1.37 -4.42 17.79
N ARG A 65 0.58 -4.03 18.81
CA ARG A 65 -0.69 -4.71 19.13
C ARG A 65 -1.73 -4.56 18.02
N LEU A 66 -1.83 -3.38 17.41
CA LEU A 66 -2.77 -3.13 16.32
C LEU A 66 -2.45 -3.96 15.08
N VAL A 67 -1.16 -4.08 14.72
CA VAL A 67 -0.70 -4.93 13.63
C VAL A 67 -1.02 -6.39 13.89
N ALA A 68 -0.83 -6.87 15.13
CA ALA A 68 -1.20 -8.23 15.51
C ALA A 68 -2.72 -8.48 15.37
N LEU A 69 -3.56 -7.55 15.83
CA LEU A 69 -5.02 -7.64 15.66
C LEU A 69 -5.43 -7.60 14.19
N ASN A 70 -4.77 -6.78 13.37
CA ASN A 70 -5.04 -6.71 11.95
C ASN A 70 -4.72 -8.05 11.26
N ARG A 71 -3.59 -8.68 11.61
CA ARG A 71 -3.23 -10.01 11.10
C ARG A 71 -4.26 -11.07 11.48
N GLU A 72 -4.75 -11.06 12.72
CA GLU A 72 -5.82 -11.97 13.14
C GLU A 72 -7.08 -11.76 12.30
N ARG A 73 -7.53 -10.51 12.13
CA ARG A 73 -8.70 -10.21 11.30
C ARG A 73 -8.49 -10.64 9.85
N ALA A 74 -7.34 -10.38 9.24
CA ALA A 74 -7.04 -10.81 7.88
C ALA A 74 -7.16 -12.35 7.72
N LEU A 75 -6.71 -13.12 8.72
CA LEU A 75 -6.88 -14.59 8.71
C LEU A 75 -8.36 -15.00 8.85
N GLU A 76 -9.14 -14.29 9.67
CA GLU A 76 -10.57 -14.53 9.79
C GLU A 76 -11.32 -14.24 8.49
N GLU A 77 -11.00 -13.13 7.85
CA GLU A 77 -11.61 -12.70 6.59
C GLU A 77 -11.23 -13.63 5.43
N ALA A 78 -9.98 -14.10 5.39
CA ALA A 78 -9.55 -15.16 4.46
C ALA A 78 -10.30 -16.48 4.69
N ALA A 79 -10.71 -16.76 5.92
CA ALA A 79 -11.59 -17.88 6.27
C ALA A 79 -13.10 -17.56 6.04
N GLY A 80 -13.43 -16.43 5.41
CA GLY A 80 -14.80 -15.99 5.12
C GLY A 80 -15.55 -15.41 6.33
N ARG A 81 -14.85 -15.15 7.45
CA ARG A 81 -15.44 -14.61 8.68
C ARG A 81 -15.09 -13.14 8.85
N VAL A 82 -16.03 -12.25 8.50
CA VAL A 82 -15.87 -10.80 8.73
C VAL A 82 -16.62 -10.38 9.99
N ARG A 83 -15.92 -9.75 10.94
CA ARG A 83 -16.50 -9.19 12.17
C ARG A 83 -16.96 -7.75 11.96
N TRP A 84 -18.20 -7.59 11.50
CA TRP A 84 -18.85 -6.29 11.33
C TRP A 84 -19.14 -5.63 12.69
N LEU A 85 -18.69 -4.39 12.87
CA LEU A 85 -18.99 -3.58 14.05
C LEU A 85 -20.44 -3.05 14.00
N ARG A 86 -20.94 -2.74 12.79
CA ARG A 86 -22.29 -2.23 12.52
C ARG A 86 -22.84 -2.95 11.29
N PRO A 87 -23.27 -4.22 11.42
CA PRO A 87 -23.71 -5.03 10.29
C PRO A 87 -24.77 -4.34 9.43
N GLU A 88 -25.69 -3.61 10.04
CA GLU A 88 -26.79 -2.90 9.37
C GLU A 88 -26.32 -1.73 8.47
N TYR A 89 -25.12 -1.19 8.71
CA TYR A 89 -24.50 -0.17 7.86
C TYR A 89 -23.41 -0.74 6.95
N GLN A 90 -22.65 -1.72 7.44
CA GLN A 90 -21.47 -2.25 6.77
C GLN A 90 -21.79 -3.40 5.82
N ASN A 91 -22.82 -4.20 6.12
CA ASN A 91 -23.34 -5.26 5.26
C ASN A 91 -24.88 -5.27 5.27
N PRO A 92 -25.52 -4.21 4.75
CA PRO A 92 -26.98 -4.08 4.76
C PRO A 92 -27.70 -5.16 3.96
N ALA A 93 -27.02 -5.79 2.99
CA ALA A 93 -27.57 -6.86 2.16
C ALA A 93 -27.37 -8.27 2.77
N GLY A 94 -26.64 -8.39 3.89
CA GLY A 94 -26.40 -9.66 4.58
C GLY A 94 -25.65 -10.70 3.75
N GLY A 95 -24.96 -10.28 2.69
CA GLY A 95 -24.22 -11.20 1.82
C GLY A 95 -23.04 -11.80 2.58
N GLU A 96 -22.86 -13.12 2.50
CA GLU A 96 -21.64 -13.77 2.96
C GLU A 96 -20.46 -13.23 2.13
N VAL A 97 -19.42 -12.80 2.83
CA VAL A 97 -18.21 -12.25 2.21
C VAL A 97 -17.44 -13.45 1.68
N ALA A 98 -17.53 -13.70 0.37
CA ALA A 98 -16.77 -14.76 -0.27
C ALA A 98 -15.30 -14.59 0.10
N ALA A 99 -14.67 -15.64 0.63
CA ALA A 99 -13.28 -15.66 1.08
C ALA A 99 -12.38 -15.01 0.01
N THR A 100 -12.06 -13.73 0.21
CA THR A 100 -11.27 -12.95 -0.75
C THR A 100 -9.85 -12.97 -0.25
N THR A 101 -8.99 -13.71 -0.93
CA THR A 101 -7.55 -13.77 -0.65
C THR A 101 -6.82 -12.50 -1.13
N LYS A 102 -7.54 -11.38 -1.36
CA LYS A 102 -6.99 -10.18 -2.03
C LYS A 102 -6.49 -9.10 -1.09
N ASP A 103 -6.87 -9.11 0.20
CA ASP A 103 -6.40 -8.13 1.20
C ASP A 103 -5.34 -8.71 2.16
N ALA A 104 -4.65 -9.77 1.74
CA ALA A 104 -3.48 -10.31 2.42
C ALA A 104 -2.19 -9.52 2.12
N ASP A 105 -2.28 -8.21 1.92
CA ASP A 105 -1.12 -7.35 1.55
C ASP A 105 -1.06 -6.06 2.40
N LEU A 106 -1.36 -6.18 3.69
CA LEU A 106 -0.90 -5.22 4.72
C LEU A 106 0.09 -5.86 5.70
N SER A 107 0.39 -7.16 5.54
CA SER A 107 1.60 -7.73 6.11
C SER A 107 2.79 -7.09 5.43
N GLY A 108 3.57 -6.30 6.16
CA GLY A 108 4.91 -5.86 5.78
C GLY A 108 5.91 -7.02 5.66
N GLU A 109 5.50 -8.14 5.09
CA GLU A 109 6.37 -9.15 4.52
C GLU A 109 6.25 -8.93 3.02
N ALA A 110 7.24 -8.22 2.47
CA ALA A 110 7.35 -7.96 1.05
C ALA A 110 7.07 -9.26 0.28
N ALA A 111 5.89 -9.34 -0.33
CA ALA A 111 5.58 -10.36 -1.30
C ALA A 111 6.70 -10.28 -2.33
N GLN A 112 7.59 -11.27 -2.33
CA GLN A 112 8.51 -11.50 -3.43
C GLN A 112 7.62 -11.85 -4.62
N SER A 113 7.11 -10.82 -5.29
CA SER A 113 6.72 -10.91 -6.68
C SER A 113 7.85 -11.65 -7.37
N ALA A 114 7.56 -12.85 -7.90
CA ALA A 114 8.51 -13.59 -8.72
C ALA A 114 9.15 -12.57 -9.66
N ALA A 115 10.46 -12.35 -9.46
CA ALA A 115 11.12 -11.18 -10.00
C ALA A 115 11.09 -11.28 -11.52
N LEU A 116 10.11 -10.60 -12.14
CA LEU A 116 10.08 -10.41 -13.57
C LEU A 116 11.46 -9.89 -13.98
N PRO A 117 12.12 -10.53 -14.97
CA PRO A 117 13.45 -10.13 -15.38
C PRO A 117 13.47 -8.65 -15.75
N ASP A 118 14.50 -7.94 -15.30
CA ASP A 118 14.68 -6.53 -15.62
C ASP A 118 14.86 -6.35 -17.13
N TRP A 119 14.25 -5.30 -17.67
CA TRP A 119 14.39 -4.98 -19.09
C TRP A 119 15.85 -4.63 -19.42
N PRO A 120 16.49 -5.34 -20.37
CA PRO A 120 17.89 -5.09 -20.70
C PRO A 120 18.13 -3.66 -21.15
N LYS A 121 19.24 -3.05 -20.74
CA LYS A 121 19.55 -1.65 -21.08
C LYS A 121 20.13 -1.51 -22.49
N SER A 122 20.84 -2.53 -22.99
CA SER A 122 21.49 -2.50 -24.30
C SER A 122 20.53 -2.91 -25.43
N LEU A 123 20.71 -2.30 -26.61
CA LEU A 123 19.86 -2.57 -27.78
C LEU A 123 19.94 -4.03 -28.27
N PRO A 124 21.14 -4.66 -28.36
CA PRO A 124 21.26 -6.06 -28.79
C PRO A 124 20.59 -7.06 -27.83
N GLU A 125 20.72 -6.84 -26.51
CA GLU A 125 20.09 -7.72 -25.51
C GLU A 125 18.56 -7.57 -25.51
N ARG A 126 18.04 -6.35 -25.76
CA ARG A 126 16.59 -6.14 -25.91
C ARG A 126 16.04 -6.92 -27.11
N ILE A 127 16.75 -6.93 -28.24
CA ILE A 127 16.34 -7.68 -29.44
C ILE A 127 16.35 -9.19 -29.15
N ALA A 128 17.39 -9.69 -28.48
CA ALA A 128 17.47 -11.10 -28.10
C ALA A 128 16.35 -11.52 -27.12
N ALA A 129 16.01 -10.67 -26.16
CA ALA A 129 14.95 -10.90 -25.19
C ALA A 129 13.55 -10.90 -25.83
N VAL A 130 13.29 -10.01 -26.78
CA VAL A 130 12.04 -9.97 -27.54
C VAL A 130 11.90 -11.18 -28.45
N ARG A 131 12.97 -11.57 -29.16
CA ARG A 131 12.97 -12.76 -30.02
C ARG A 131 12.72 -14.04 -29.22
N ALA A 132 13.44 -14.24 -28.11
CA ALA A 132 13.25 -15.41 -27.25
C ALA A 132 11.81 -15.49 -26.70
N ALA A 133 11.24 -14.36 -26.31
CA ALA A 133 9.85 -14.30 -25.83
C ALA A 133 8.83 -14.60 -26.95
N LEU A 134 9.13 -14.22 -28.19
CA LEU A 134 8.30 -14.48 -29.36
C LEU A 134 8.37 -15.95 -29.78
N GLU A 135 9.57 -16.54 -29.83
CA GLU A 135 9.81 -17.98 -30.12
C GLU A 135 9.11 -18.88 -29.08
N GLU A 136 9.12 -18.49 -27.80
CA GLU A 136 8.46 -19.24 -26.73
C GLU A 136 6.92 -19.17 -26.81
N MET A 137 6.37 -18.04 -27.27
CA MET A 137 4.92 -17.84 -27.37
C MET A 137 4.32 -18.31 -28.70
N GLY A 138 5.14 -18.42 -29.75
CA GLY A 138 4.70 -18.66 -31.12
C GLY A 138 4.02 -17.42 -31.71
N GLU A 139 2.90 -16.97 -31.12
CA GLU A 139 2.16 -15.76 -31.48
C GLU A 139 2.01 -14.84 -30.27
N ALA A 140 2.48 -13.59 -30.37
CA ALA A 140 2.38 -12.63 -29.27
C ALA A 140 2.17 -11.19 -29.76
N SER A 141 1.41 -10.42 -28.97
CA SER A 141 1.33 -8.96 -29.13
C SER A 141 2.43 -8.25 -28.34
N ALA A 142 2.78 -7.02 -28.76
CA ALA A 142 3.77 -6.18 -28.10
C ALA A 142 3.49 -5.98 -26.60
N ARG A 143 2.20 -5.92 -26.23
CA ARG A 143 1.75 -5.82 -24.84
C ARG A 143 2.00 -7.10 -24.04
N GLN A 144 1.80 -8.27 -24.64
CA GLN A 144 2.04 -9.56 -23.98
C GLN A 144 3.53 -9.80 -23.73
N ILE A 145 4.39 -9.40 -24.67
CA ILE A 145 5.85 -9.48 -24.49
C ILE A 145 6.30 -8.49 -23.42
N ALA A 146 5.81 -7.25 -23.44
CA ALA A 146 6.15 -6.25 -22.43
C ALA A 146 5.76 -6.66 -21.00
N ALA A 147 4.66 -7.40 -20.84
CA ALA A 147 4.18 -7.87 -19.53
C ALA A 147 5.12 -8.88 -18.84
N ARG A 148 6.10 -9.47 -19.55
CA ARG A 148 7.09 -10.40 -18.99
C ARG A 148 8.34 -9.72 -18.41
N TYR A 149 8.51 -8.42 -18.64
CA TYR A 149 9.71 -7.70 -18.25
C TYR A 149 9.40 -6.52 -17.33
N ARG A 150 10.28 -6.27 -16.36
CA ARG A 150 10.17 -5.12 -15.46
C ARG A 150 10.81 -3.89 -16.10
N GLY A 151 10.08 -2.78 -16.17
CA GLY A 151 10.62 -1.48 -16.62
C GLY A 151 10.49 -1.19 -18.12
N THR A 152 9.70 -1.96 -18.85
CA THR A 152 9.31 -1.64 -20.24
C THR A 152 7.80 -1.70 -20.41
N GLY A 153 7.31 -0.98 -21.42
CA GLY A 153 5.91 -1.01 -21.83
C GLY A 153 5.81 -1.27 -23.33
N GLU A 154 4.59 -1.39 -23.83
CA GLU A 154 4.30 -1.65 -25.24
C GLU A 154 5.12 -0.76 -26.19
N LYS A 155 5.18 0.55 -25.92
CA LYS A 155 5.95 1.54 -26.68
C LYS A 155 7.46 1.26 -26.82
N GLY A 156 8.05 0.53 -25.88
CA GLY A 156 9.46 0.14 -25.91
C GLY A 156 9.72 -1.14 -26.69
N VAL A 157 8.71 -1.99 -26.86
CA VAL A 157 8.79 -3.30 -27.52
C VAL A 157 8.34 -3.22 -28.98
N THR A 158 7.34 -2.39 -29.30
CA THR A 158 6.83 -2.16 -30.65
C THR A 158 7.93 -1.87 -31.70
N PRO A 159 8.85 -0.89 -31.50
CA PRO A 159 9.88 -0.60 -32.51
C PRO A 159 10.89 -1.74 -32.70
N LEU A 160 11.06 -2.61 -31.70
CA LEU A 160 11.93 -3.79 -31.78
C LEU A 160 11.25 -4.91 -32.58
N LEU A 161 9.95 -5.10 -32.40
CA LEU A 161 9.17 -6.06 -33.18
C LEU A 161 9.03 -5.61 -34.64
N GLU A 162 8.85 -4.32 -34.90
CA GLU A 162 8.87 -3.76 -36.26
C GLU A 162 10.23 -3.95 -36.94
N SER A 163 11.32 -3.77 -36.19
CA SER A 163 12.68 -4.01 -36.70
C SER A 163 12.94 -5.50 -36.99
N LEU A 164 12.44 -6.41 -36.13
CA LEU A 164 12.53 -7.85 -36.34
C LEU A 164 11.69 -8.30 -37.55
N ALA A 165 10.52 -7.72 -37.74
CA ALA A 165 9.68 -7.99 -38.90
C ALA A 165 10.31 -7.47 -40.21
N ALA A 166 10.91 -6.27 -40.19
CA ALA A 166 11.65 -5.74 -41.34
C ALA A 166 12.87 -6.59 -41.71
N LEU A 167 13.45 -7.30 -40.73
CA LEU A 167 14.56 -8.22 -40.91
C LEU A 167 14.13 -9.65 -41.30
N GLY A 168 12.83 -9.91 -41.41
CA GLY A 168 12.27 -11.23 -41.73
C GLY A 168 12.39 -12.26 -40.60
N GLN A 169 12.62 -11.81 -39.36
CA GLN A 169 12.74 -12.64 -38.16
C GLN A 169 11.47 -12.65 -37.31
N ALA A 170 10.40 -12.00 -37.79
CA ALA A 170 9.06 -12.07 -37.22
C ALA A 170 8.03 -11.78 -38.33
N GLU A 171 6.92 -12.51 -38.37
CA GLU A 171 5.82 -12.22 -39.29
C GLU A 171 4.75 -11.38 -38.60
N ILE A 172 4.22 -10.37 -39.31
CA ILE A 172 3.10 -9.55 -38.84
C ILE A 172 1.80 -10.22 -39.29
N LEU A 173 0.97 -10.64 -38.34
CA LEU A 173 -0.37 -11.16 -38.63
C LEU A 173 -1.38 -10.01 -38.78
N GLU A 174 -2.46 -10.25 -39.54
CA GLU A 174 -3.52 -9.28 -39.83
C GLU A 174 -4.19 -8.68 -38.57
N ASP A 175 -4.07 -9.34 -37.42
CA ASP A 175 -4.61 -8.90 -36.12
C ASP A 175 -3.67 -7.96 -35.33
N GLY A 176 -2.52 -7.55 -35.89
CA GLY A 176 -1.51 -6.76 -35.17
C GLY A 176 -0.70 -7.56 -34.13
N ARG A 177 -0.69 -8.89 -34.29
CA ARG A 177 0.15 -9.83 -33.53
C ARG A 177 1.40 -10.17 -34.34
N TYR A 178 2.47 -10.53 -33.66
CA TYR A 178 3.72 -10.96 -34.26
C TYR A 178 3.86 -12.47 -34.04
N ALA A 179 4.38 -13.19 -35.03
CA ALA A 179 4.82 -14.58 -34.89
C ALA A 179 6.33 -14.70 -35.12
N ALA A 180 6.95 -15.71 -34.51
CA ALA A 180 8.36 -16.03 -34.67
C ALA A 180 8.68 -16.63 -36.04
#